data_AF-A0A7S2ATL0-F1
#
_entry.id   AF-A0A7S2ATL0-F1
#
_cell.length_a   1.000
_cell.length_b   1.000
_cell.length_c   1.000
_cell.angle_alpha   90.00
_cell.angle_beta   90.00
_cell.angle_gamma   90.00
#
_symmetry.space_group_name_H-M   'P 1'
#
loop_
_entity.id
_entity.type
_entity.pdbx_description
1 polymer ?
#
loop_
_entity_poly.entity_id
_entity_poly.type
_entity_poly.pdbx_seq_one_letter_code
_entity_poly.pdbx_strand_id
1 'polypeptide(L)'
;LFLVSTMFGGFDHISAAAEVQERQREQQSAVEEQRQQQKKEEEQEEELPVMSMAELDAELSQMTLVTGEASDEGRTSGALTREEVMEFFEKNAIMLRSIPVRIKLKKLAKTDSGKSDLNQTLIKLQKGVFPTLGINAEYGVGCLSSIPVEYENDDEVLFKL
;
A
#
# COMPACT_ATOMS: atom_id res chain seq x y z
N LEU A 1 29.56 -78.56 2.17
CA LEU A 1 29.07 -78.36 3.56
C LEU A 1 29.46 -76.92 3.95
N PHE A 2 28.56 -75.92 3.94
CA PHE A 2 27.57 -75.55 4.99
C PHE A 2 28.27 -75.30 6.36
N LEU A 3 28.13 -74.20 7.13
CA LEU A 3 27.18 -73.06 7.26
C LEU A 3 27.80 -71.95 8.18
N VAL A 4 27.48 -70.66 7.94
CA VAL A 4 26.94 -69.61 8.87
C VAL A 4 27.86 -69.14 10.04
N SER A 5 28.04 -67.85 10.40
CA SER A 5 27.03 -66.82 10.65
C SER A 5 27.64 -65.41 10.82
N THR A 6 26.93 -64.40 10.29
CA THR A 6 26.69 -63.02 10.80
C THR A 6 27.68 -62.34 11.73
N MET A 7 28.08 -61.10 11.40
CA MET A 7 27.68 -59.89 12.14
C MET A 7 28.19 -58.62 11.44
N PHE A 8 27.51 -57.49 11.72
CA PHE A 8 27.75 -56.10 11.29
C PHE A 8 26.99 -55.61 10.05
N GLY A 9 25.66 -55.71 10.11
CA GLY A 9 24.78 -54.65 9.59
C GLY A 9 24.23 -53.88 10.79
N GLY A 10 24.69 -52.65 11.02
CA GLY A 10 24.25 -51.91 12.21
C GLY A 10 24.92 -50.56 12.49
N PHE A 11 25.37 -49.81 11.49
CA PHE A 11 25.91 -48.45 11.74
C PHE A 11 25.36 -47.33 10.85
N ASP A 12 24.73 -47.62 9.71
CA ASP A 12 24.28 -46.55 8.80
C ASP A 12 22.89 -45.96 9.10
N HIS A 13 22.11 -46.56 10.01
CA HIS A 13 20.74 -46.09 10.29
C HIS A 13 20.63 -45.01 11.38
N ILE A 14 21.66 -44.82 12.21
CA ILE A 14 21.62 -43.82 13.30
C ILE A 14 21.94 -42.41 12.77
N SER A 15 22.83 -42.30 11.77
CA SER A 15 23.23 -41.01 11.18
C SER A 15 22.09 -40.36 10.40
N ALA A 16 21.36 -41.13 9.59
CA ALA A 16 20.26 -40.61 8.77
C ALA A 16 19.06 -40.16 9.64
N ALA A 17 18.78 -40.83 10.75
CA ALA A 17 17.70 -40.45 11.66
C ALA A 17 18.01 -39.14 12.41
N ALA A 18 19.27 -38.93 12.79
CA ALA A 18 19.72 -37.70 13.43
C ALA A 18 19.66 -36.50 12.47
N GLU A 19 20.11 -36.66 11.23
CA GLU A 19 20.05 -35.60 10.21
C GLU A 19 18.61 -35.23 9.82
N VAL A 20 17.69 -36.21 9.77
CA VAL A 20 16.27 -35.94 9.50
C VAL A 20 15.63 -35.21 10.68
N GLN A 21 15.99 -35.55 11.91
CA GLN A 21 15.48 -34.88 13.12
C GLN A 21 16.01 -33.45 13.25
N GLU A 22 17.26 -33.22 12.85
CA GLU A 22 17.89 -31.88 12.82
C GLU A 22 17.25 -30.99 11.76
N ARG A 23 17.05 -31.50 10.52
CA ARG A 23 16.31 -30.76 9.48
C ARG A 23 14.86 -30.47 9.85
N GLN A 24 14.18 -31.38 10.56
CA GLN A 24 12.83 -31.12 11.06
C GLN A 24 12.81 -30.03 12.13
N ARG A 25 13.81 -29.96 13.01
CA ARG A 25 13.94 -28.87 13.98
C ARG A 25 14.24 -27.53 13.32
N GLU A 26 15.10 -27.50 12.32
CA GLU A 26 15.41 -26.28 11.55
C GLU A 26 14.17 -25.78 10.77
N GLN A 27 13.40 -26.70 10.16
CA GLN A 27 12.14 -26.32 9.51
C GLN A 27 11.10 -25.80 10.51
N GLN A 28 11.01 -26.40 11.70
CA GLN A 28 10.11 -25.92 12.75
C GLN A 28 10.55 -24.56 13.30
N SER A 29 11.86 -24.31 13.50
CA SER A 29 12.34 -23.02 13.96
C SER A 29 12.15 -21.92 12.91
N ALA A 30 12.35 -22.22 11.63
CA ALA A 30 12.10 -21.27 10.55
C ALA A 30 10.62 -20.88 10.44
N VAL A 31 9.70 -21.84 10.63
CA VAL A 31 8.26 -21.56 10.64
C VAL A 31 7.86 -20.76 11.88
N GLU A 32 8.45 -21.05 13.04
CA GLU A 32 8.23 -20.29 14.28
C GLU A 32 8.76 -18.84 14.15
N GLU A 33 9.95 -18.64 13.58
CA GLU A 33 10.52 -17.32 13.28
C GLU A 33 9.66 -16.54 12.29
N GLN A 34 9.16 -17.17 11.23
CA GLN A 34 8.24 -16.54 10.28
C GLN A 34 6.92 -16.13 10.96
N ARG A 35 6.37 -16.97 11.87
CA ARG A 35 5.18 -16.59 12.65
C ARG A 35 5.48 -15.45 13.62
N GLN A 36 6.65 -15.43 14.26
CA GLN A 36 7.03 -14.34 15.16
C GLN A 36 7.29 -13.02 14.40
N GLN A 37 7.84 -13.08 13.18
CA GLN A 37 7.96 -11.91 12.30
C GLN A 37 6.59 -11.41 11.86
N GLN A 38 5.70 -12.28 11.38
CA GLN A 38 4.32 -11.88 11.04
C GLN A 38 3.58 -11.28 12.24
N LYS A 39 3.76 -11.86 13.44
CA LYS A 39 3.11 -11.36 14.66
C LYS A 39 3.67 -10.00 15.09
N LYS A 40 4.97 -9.76 14.90
CA LYS A 40 5.59 -8.43 15.12
C LYS A 40 5.14 -7.39 14.10
N GLU A 41 4.93 -7.79 12.84
CA GLU A 41 4.38 -6.91 11.80
C GLU A 41 2.91 -6.57 12.10
N GLU A 42 2.12 -7.53 12.58
CA GLU A 42 0.73 -7.30 13.04
C GLU A 42 0.66 -6.43 14.30
N GLU A 43 1.53 -6.64 15.30
CA GLU A 43 1.61 -5.79 16.51
C GLU A 43 2.11 -4.37 16.20
N GLN A 44 3.03 -4.19 15.23
CA GLN A 44 3.42 -2.86 14.74
C GLN A 44 2.33 -2.17 13.91
N GLU A 45 1.42 -2.92 13.28
CA GLU A 45 0.23 -2.35 12.63
C GLU A 45 -0.87 -1.92 13.62
N GLU A 46 -0.83 -2.39 14.87
CA GLU A 46 -1.85 -2.11 15.89
C GLU A 46 -1.58 -0.85 16.71
N GLU A 47 -0.34 -0.35 16.75
CA GLU A 47 -0.01 0.95 17.34
C GLU A 47 -0.20 2.12 16.36
N LEU A 48 -1.24 2.07 15.53
CA LEU A 48 -1.69 3.29 14.85
C LEU A 48 -2.31 4.21 15.92
N PRO A 49 -1.90 5.48 16.01
CA PRO A 49 -2.43 6.39 17.02
C PRO A 49 -3.96 6.37 16.97
N VAL A 50 -4.60 6.30 18.14
CA VAL A 50 -6.06 6.26 18.29
C VAL A 50 -6.64 7.64 17.98
N MET A 51 -6.46 8.10 16.75
CA MET A 51 -7.00 9.36 16.28
C MET A 51 -8.48 9.18 16.01
N SER A 52 -9.32 9.98 16.63
CA SER A 52 -10.73 10.11 16.28
C SER A 52 -10.89 10.50 14.80
N MET A 53 -12.07 10.26 14.23
CA MET A 53 -12.37 10.67 12.86
C MET A 53 -12.19 12.19 12.68
N ALA A 54 -12.53 12.97 13.70
CA ALA A 54 -12.37 14.43 13.71
C ALA A 54 -10.90 14.86 13.71
N GLU A 55 -10.02 14.17 14.43
CA GLU A 55 -8.58 14.46 14.42
C GLU A 55 -7.95 14.09 13.07
N LEU A 56 -8.38 12.98 12.46
CA LEU A 56 -7.95 12.62 11.10
C LEU A 56 -8.40 13.67 10.10
N ASP A 57 -9.64 14.15 10.19
CA ASP A 57 -10.17 15.22 9.34
C ASP A 57 -9.41 16.53 9.54
N ALA A 58 -8.99 16.85 10.76
CA ALA A 58 -8.19 18.03 11.06
C ALA A 58 -6.76 17.92 10.50
N GLU A 59 -6.09 16.77 10.65
CA GLU A 59 -4.77 16.54 10.06
C GLU A 59 -4.80 16.52 8.53
N LEU A 60 -5.81 15.86 7.95
CA LEU A 60 -6.05 15.88 6.52
C LEU A 60 -6.32 17.29 6.04
N SER A 61 -7.16 18.03 6.75
CA SER A 61 -7.42 19.43 6.45
C SER A 61 -6.12 20.22 6.47
N GLN A 62 -5.23 20.04 7.46
CA GLN A 62 -3.91 20.70 7.51
C GLN A 62 -3.00 20.30 6.35
N MET A 63 -2.98 19.02 5.98
CA MET A 63 -2.24 18.50 4.83
C MET A 63 -2.78 19.08 3.51
N THR A 64 -4.08 19.36 3.42
CA THR A 64 -4.73 20.07 2.31
C THR A 64 -4.83 21.60 2.50
N LEU A 65 -4.46 22.17 3.65
CA LEU A 65 -4.53 23.62 3.95
C LEU A 65 -3.17 24.30 3.78
N VAL A 66 -2.07 23.55 3.84
CA VAL A 66 -0.78 23.99 3.27
C VAL A 66 -0.89 24.17 1.76
N THR A 67 -1.96 23.67 1.12
CA THR A 67 -2.17 23.68 -0.32
C THR A 67 -3.21 24.70 -0.82
N GLY A 68 -3.56 25.68 0.04
CA GLY A 68 -4.54 26.71 -0.27
C GLY A 68 -5.96 26.20 -0.06
N GLU A 69 -6.83 27.06 0.46
CA GLU A 69 -8.27 26.87 0.28
C GLU A 69 -8.53 26.57 -1.19
N ALA A 70 -9.54 25.75 -1.51
CA ALA A 70 -9.98 25.53 -2.88
C ALA A 70 -10.54 26.84 -3.45
N SER A 71 -9.68 27.83 -3.65
CA SER A 71 -9.93 28.97 -4.49
C SER A 71 -10.08 28.40 -5.89
N ASP A 72 -11.24 28.63 -6.48
CA ASP A 72 -11.62 28.29 -7.84
C ASP A 72 -10.71 28.96 -8.90
N GLU A 73 -9.64 29.64 -8.47
CA GLU A 73 -8.73 30.50 -9.23
C GLU A 73 -7.63 29.75 -10.00
N GLY A 74 -7.62 28.41 -9.96
CA GLY A 74 -6.68 27.61 -10.75
C GLY A 74 -6.95 27.70 -12.26
N ARG A 75 -5.99 27.24 -13.07
CA ARG A 75 -6.12 27.15 -14.52
C ARG A 75 -7.32 26.27 -14.91
N THR A 76 -8.19 26.79 -15.78
CA THR A 76 -9.43 26.16 -16.29
C THR A 76 -9.42 25.91 -17.80
N SER A 77 -8.25 25.99 -18.44
CA SER A 77 -8.11 25.79 -19.89
C SER A 77 -6.73 25.21 -20.27
N GLY A 78 -6.67 24.58 -21.45
CA GLY A 78 -5.48 23.90 -21.97
C GLY A 78 -5.25 22.50 -21.39
N ALA A 79 -4.69 21.59 -22.19
CA ALA A 79 -4.35 20.24 -21.74
C ALA A 79 -3.41 20.26 -20.52
N LEU A 80 -3.42 19.18 -19.73
CA LEU A 80 -2.39 18.98 -18.72
C LEU A 80 -1.09 18.60 -19.40
N THR A 81 0.01 19.24 -19.03
CA THR A 81 1.32 18.82 -19.50
C THR A 81 1.69 17.48 -18.88
N ARG A 82 2.62 16.78 -19.52
CA ARG A 82 3.12 15.49 -19.04
C ARG A 82 3.65 15.61 -17.61
N GLU A 83 4.39 16.68 -17.34
CA GLU A 83 4.98 16.97 -16.04
C GLU A 83 3.91 17.19 -14.98
N GLU A 84 2.84 17.93 -15.29
CA GLU A 84 1.71 18.14 -14.38
C GLU A 84 0.97 16.83 -14.07
N VAL A 85 0.78 15.97 -15.06
CA VAL A 85 0.16 14.64 -14.89
C VAL A 85 1.03 13.76 -13.97
N MET A 86 2.33 13.71 -14.23
CA MET A 86 3.27 12.93 -13.42
C MET A 86 3.35 13.45 -11.99
N GLU A 87 3.43 14.77 -11.82
CA GLU A 87 3.47 15.40 -10.50
C GLU A 87 2.16 15.18 -9.73
N PHE A 88 1.01 15.22 -10.42
CA PHE A 88 -0.29 14.86 -9.82
C PHE A 88 -0.28 13.44 -9.26
N PHE A 89 0.15 12.44 -10.05
CA PHE A 89 0.21 11.06 -9.58
C PHE A 89 1.22 10.85 -8.45
N GLU A 90 2.37 11.52 -8.51
CA GLU A 90 3.39 11.45 -7.46
C GLU A 90 2.90 12.03 -6.13
N LYS A 91 2.34 13.25 -6.14
CA LYS A 91 1.77 13.88 -4.93
C LYS A 91 0.65 13.03 -4.34
N ASN A 92 -0.20 12.44 -5.18
CA ASN A 92 -1.24 11.52 -4.74
C ASN A 92 -0.67 10.26 -4.09
N ALA A 93 0.36 9.65 -4.68
CA ALA A 93 1.02 8.49 -4.10
C ALA A 93 1.65 8.79 -2.74
N ILE A 94 2.29 9.96 -2.59
CA ILE A 94 2.84 10.43 -1.31
C ILE A 94 1.73 10.61 -0.27
N MET A 95 0.64 11.30 -0.66
CA MET A 95 -0.51 11.52 0.21
C MET A 95 -1.13 10.21 0.70
N LEU A 96 -1.40 9.27 -0.22
CA LEU A 96 -2.03 7.98 0.10
C LEU A 96 -1.14 7.07 0.98
N ARG A 97 0.18 7.30 0.98
CA ARG A 97 1.12 6.61 1.88
C ARG A 97 1.16 7.18 3.28
N SER A 98 0.63 8.38 3.50
CA SER A 98 0.61 9.01 4.83
C SER A 98 -0.22 8.18 5.83
N ILE A 99 0.28 8.12 7.06
CA ILE A 99 -0.36 7.42 8.17
C ILE A 99 -1.80 7.89 8.40
N PRO A 100 -2.12 9.20 8.50
CA PRO A 100 -3.49 9.64 8.75
C PRO A 100 -4.46 9.26 7.62
N VAL A 101 -4.04 9.37 6.35
CA VAL A 101 -4.87 8.94 5.22
C VAL A 101 -5.14 7.44 5.30
N ARG A 102 -4.11 6.63 5.52
CA ARG A 102 -4.25 5.16 5.64
C ARG A 102 -5.18 4.77 6.78
N ILE A 103 -5.06 5.40 7.95
CA ILE A 103 -5.95 5.14 9.09
C ILE A 103 -7.40 5.48 8.72
N LYS A 104 -7.64 6.64 8.11
CA LYS A 104 -8.98 7.06 7.69
C LYS A 104 -9.60 6.09 6.68
N LEU A 105 -8.86 5.71 5.65
CA LEU A 105 -9.32 4.74 4.65
C LEU A 105 -9.58 3.37 5.27
N LYS A 106 -8.72 2.88 6.18
CA LYS A 106 -8.91 1.62 6.92
C LYS A 106 -10.15 1.66 7.82
N LYS A 107 -10.48 2.82 8.40
CA LYS A 107 -11.71 3.01 9.21
C LYS A 107 -12.96 3.04 8.34
N LEU A 108 -12.94 3.77 7.22
CA LEU A 108 -14.06 3.82 6.27
C LEU A 108 -14.33 2.45 5.65
N ALA A 109 -13.30 1.69 5.30
CA ALA A 109 -13.46 0.34 4.74
C ALA A 109 -14.14 -0.66 5.69
N LYS A 110 -14.16 -0.37 7.00
CA LYS A 110 -14.77 -1.22 8.04
C LYS A 110 -16.24 -0.88 8.33
N THR A 111 -16.81 0.17 7.72
CA THR A 111 -18.23 0.53 7.93
C THR A 111 -19.14 -0.18 6.92
N ASP A 112 -20.43 -0.35 7.25
CA ASP A 112 -21.42 -0.98 6.36
C ASP A 112 -21.66 -0.19 5.06
N SER A 113 -21.52 1.14 5.11
CA SER A 113 -21.51 2.04 3.94
C SER A 113 -20.13 2.15 3.26
N GLY A 114 -19.14 1.40 3.77
CA GLY A 114 -17.73 1.71 3.64
C GLY A 114 -17.19 1.79 2.23
N LYS A 115 -17.76 1.04 1.27
CA LYS A 115 -17.30 1.11 -0.13
C LYS A 115 -17.65 2.43 -0.82
N SER A 116 -18.85 2.95 -0.60
CA SER A 116 -19.27 4.23 -1.21
C SER A 116 -18.49 5.39 -0.60
N ASP A 117 -18.39 5.39 0.73
CA ASP A 117 -17.73 6.48 1.47
C ASP A 117 -16.21 6.48 1.26
N LEU A 118 -15.60 5.29 1.07
CA LEU A 118 -14.20 5.15 0.72
C LEU A 118 -13.91 5.76 -0.65
N ASN A 119 -14.68 5.40 -1.68
CA ASN A 119 -14.47 5.90 -3.03
C ASN A 119 -14.64 7.42 -3.09
N GLN A 120 -15.69 7.96 -2.46
CA GLN A 120 -15.90 9.41 -2.40
C GLN A 120 -14.77 10.13 -1.65
N THR A 121 -14.28 9.53 -0.56
CA THR A 121 -13.16 10.09 0.20
C THR A 121 -11.88 10.09 -0.62
N LEU A 122 -11.57 9.00 -1.32
CA LEU A 122 -10.41 8.91 -2.21
C LEU A 122 -10.47 9.98 -3.31
N ILE A 123 -11.61 10.10 -3.99
CA ILE A 123 -11.81 11.13 -5.03
C ILE A 123 -11.61 12.52 -4.44
N LYS A 124 -12.20 12.81 -3.27
CA LYS A 124 -12.06 14.13 -2.62
C LYS A 124 -10.60 14.45 -2.27
N LEU A 125 -9.86 13.47 -1.75
CA LEU A 125 -8.44 13.62 -1.44
C LEU A 125 -7.63 13.88 -2.72
N GLN A 126 -7.85 13.09 -3.77
CA GLN A 126 -7.15 13.25 -5.04
C GLN A 126 -7.44 14.59 -5.72
N LYS A 127 -8.69 15.04 -5.69
CA LYS A 127 -9.10 16.37 -6.17
C LYS A 127 -8.36 17.50 -5.46
N GLY A 128 -8.08 17.34 -4.16
CA GLY A 128 -7.34 18.32 -3.36
C GLY A 128 -5.88 18.55 -3.80
N VAL A 129 -5.34 17.70 -4.68
CA VAL A 129 -3.98 17.86 -5.21
C VAL A 129 -3.92 18.89 -6.34
N PHE A 130 -4.96 19.04 -7.17
CA PHE A 130 -4.94 19.97 -8.32
C PHE A 130 -4.63 21.44 -7.96
N PRO A 131 -5.19 22.02 -6.88
CA PRO A 131 -4.85 23.37 -6.46
C PRO A 131 -3.35 23.57 -6.20
N THR A 132 -2.62 22.54 -5.75
CA THR A 132 -1.15 22.63 -5.56
C THR A 132 -0.38 22.80 -6.85
N LEU A 133 -0.96 22.36 -7.96
CA LEU A 133 -0.39 22.47 -9.29
C LEU A 133 -0.88 23.75 -9.99
N GLY A 134 -1.64 24.60 -9.30
CA GLY A 134 -2.27 25.77 -9.90
C GLY A 134 -3.40 25.44 -10.88
N ILE A 135 -3.98 24.24 -10.77
CA ILE A 135 -5.06 23.75 -11.65
C ILE A 135 -6.38 23.75 -10.87
N ASN A 136 -7.46 24.18 -11.53
CA ASN A 136 -8.78 24.08 -10.95
C ASN A 136 -9.18 22.62 -10.76
N ALA A 137 -9.67 22.24 -9.58
CA ALA A 137 -9.92 20.84 -9.25
C ALA A 137 -10.95 20.15 -10.16
N GLU A 138 -12.05 20.83 -10.52
CA GLU A 138 -13.05 20.25 -11.42
C GLU A 138 -12.55 20.19 -12.86
N TYR A 139 -11.80 21.21 -13.28
CA TYR A 139 -11.15 21.21 -14.58
C TYR A 139 -10.15 20.05 -14.72
N GLY A 140 -9.25 19.90 -13.75
CA GLY A 140 -8.22 18.86 -13.75
C GLY A 140 -8.81 17.45 -13.79
N VAL A 141 -9.90 17.21 -13.05
CA VAL A 141 -10.65 15.94 -13.11
C VAL A 141 -11.18 15.66 -14.52
N GLY A 142 -11.72 16.70 -15.18
CA GLY A 142 -12.13 16.61 -16.58
C GLY A 142 -10.97 16.18 -17.49
N CYS A 143 -9.80 16.79 -17.32
CA CYS A 143 -8.60 16.45 -18.10
C CYS A 143 -8.06 15.04 -17.82
N LEU A 144 -8.23 14.48 -16.62
CA LEU A 144 -7.78 13.09 -16.35
C LEU A 144 -8.50 12.09 -17.26
N SER A 145 -9.76 12.36 -17.62
CA SER A 145 -10.53 11.47 -18.49
C SER A 145 -10.01 11.41 -19.93
N SER A 146 -9.25 12.43 -20.37
CA SER A 146 -8.65 12.48 -21.70
C SER A 146 -7.21 11.96 -21.76
N ILE A 147 -6.55 11.70 -20.63
CA ILE A 147 -5.15 11.20 -20.59
C ILE A 147 -4.94 9.96 -21.47
N PRO A 148 -5.80 8.91 -21.45
CA PRO A 148 -5.57 7.73 -22.28
C PRO A 148 -5.54 8.02 -23.78
N VAL A 149 -6.17 9.12 -24.21
CA VAL A 149 -6.21 9.58 -25.61
C VAL A 149 -5.07 10.55 -25.90
N GLU A 150 -4.80 11.50 -25.00
CA GLU A 150 -3.75 12.52 -25.17
C GLU A 150 -2.33 11.93 -25.07
N TYR A 151 -2.17 10.86 -24.30
CA TYR A 151 -0.90 10.20 -24.01
C TYR A 151 -0.91 8.71 -24.46
N GLU A 152 -1.63 8.40 -25.54
CA GLU A 152 -1.84 7.01 -26.03
C GLU A 152 -0.54 6.21 -26.31
N ASN A 153 0.58 6.91 -26.53
CA ASN A 153 1.90 6.31 -26.81
C ASN A 153 2.90 6.50 -25.66
N ASP A 154 2.46 6.97 -24.48
CA ASP A 154 3.32 7.22 -23.31
C ASP A 154 3.06 6.16 -22.23
N ASP A 155 3.73 5.01 -22.36
CA ASP A 155 3.59 3.88 -21.45
C ASP A 155 3.85 4.27 -19.98
N GLU A 156 4.69 5.27 -19.72
CA GLU A 156 5.00 5.71 -18.36
C GLU A 156 3.81 6.45 -17.74
N VAL A 157 3.17 7.35 -18.49
CA VAL A 157 1.95 8.05 -18.04
C VAL A 157 0.80 7.05 -17.90
N LEU A 158 0.63 6.15 -18.86
CA LEU A 158 -0.43 5.14 -18.85
C LEU A 158 -0.26 4.12 -17.72
N PHE A 159 0.96 3.80 -17.30
CA PHE A 159 1.21 2.93 -16.14
C PHE A 159 0.83 3.58 -14.79
N LYS A 160 0.70 4.92 -14.75
CA LYS A 160 0.38 5.67 -13.52
C LYS A 160 -1.13 5.91 -13.33
N LEU A 161 -1.92 5.73 -14.38
CA LEU A 161 -3.40 5.73 -14.34
C LEU A 161 -3.94 4.50 -13.59
#